data_AF-A0A536VTV7-F1
#
_entry.id   AF-A0A536VTV7-F1
#
_cell.length_a   1.000
_cell.length_b   1.000
_cell.length_c   1.000
_cell.angle_alpha   90.00
_cell.angle_beta   90.00
_cell.angle_gamma   90.00
#
_symmetry.space_group_name_H-M   'P 1'
#
loop_
_entity.id
_entity.type
_entity.pdbx_description
1 polymer ?
#
loop_
_entity_poly.entity_id
_entity_poly.type
_entity_poly.pdbx_seq_one_letter_code
_entity_poly.pdbx_strand_id
1 'polypeptide(L)' 'MALNPESIKSKAGLVLTGGGARAAYQVGVLKAVRELLPRPEKNPFPIVCGTSA' A
#
# COMPACT_ATOMS: atom_id res chain seq x y z
N MET A 1 8.73 30.82 -5.70
CA MET A 1 8.91 29.42 -6.13
C MET A 1 7.77 28.62 -5.51
N ALA A 2 6.61 28.62 -6.15
CA ALA A 2 5.46 27.88 -5.65
C ALA A 2 5.69 26.39 -5.93
N LEU A 3 5.66 25.56 -4.89
CA LEU A 3 5.68 24.12 -5.05
C LEU A 3 4.42 23.72 -5.82
N ASN A 4 4.59 23.12 -7.00
CA ASN A 4 3.49 22.64 -7.82
C ASN A 4 2.64 21.66 -6.98
N PRO A 5 1.32 21.87 -6.79
CA PRO A 5 0.49 21.02 -5.94
C PRO A 5 0.34 19.57 -6.47
N GLU A 6 0.70 19.33 -7.74
CA GLU A 6 0.84 18.01 -8.36
C GLU A 6 2.05 17.20 -7.84
N SER A 7 2.99 17.81 -7.10
CA SER A 7 4.35 17.27 -6.94
C SER A 7 4.55 16.19 -5.87
N ILE A 8 3.57 15.85 -5.02
CA ILE A 8 3.77 14.80 -4.00
C ILE A 8 2.65 13.75 -4.06
N LYS A 9 2.46 13.11 -5.21
CA LYS A 9 1.91 11.75 -5.19
C LYS A 9 3.01 10.83 -4.66
N SER A 10 2.72 10.12 -3.57
CA SER A 10 3.60 9.09 -2.99
C SER A 10 4.17 8.21 -4.11
N LYS A 11 5.48 8.00 -4.16
CA LYS A 11 6.10 7.06 -5.12
C LYS A 11 6.22 5.64 -4.55
N ALA A 12 5.59 5.37 -3.40
CA ALA A 12 5.67 4.08 -2.75
C ALA A 12 4.89 3.01 -3.53
N GLY A 13 5.50 1.85 -3.72
CA GLY A 13 4.87 0.68 -4.29
C GLY A 13 4.60 -0.39 -3.23
N LEU A 14 3.50 -1.13 -3.39
CA LEU A 14 3.19 -2.32 -2.59
C LEU A 14 3.40 -3.56 -3.45
N VAL A 15 4.25 -4.47 -2.98
CA VAL A 15 4.51 -5.77 -3.61
C VAL A 15 3.88 -6.87 -2.77
N LEU A 16 2.91 -7.59 -3.32
CA LEU A 16 2.29 -8.76 -2.70
C LEU A 16 2.89 -10.03 -3.27
N THR A 17 3.70 -10.72 -2.47
CA THR A 17 4.32 -11.98 -2.91
C THR A 17 3.30 -13.12 -2.87
N GLY A 18 3.49 -14.15 -3.68
CA GLY A 18 2.70 -15.37 -3.57
C GLY A 18 3.04 -16.20 -2.33
N GLY A 19 2.21 -17.18 -2.00
CA GLY A 19 2.32 -17.95 -0.75
C GLY A 19 1.21 -18.96 -0.44
N GLY A 20 0.22 -19.19 -1.30
CA GLY A 20 -1.04 -19.86 -0.98
C GLY A 20 -1.81 -19.17 0.15
N ALA A 21 -2.39 -20.00 1.03
CA ALA A 21 -3.07 -19.54 2.23
C ALA A 21 -2.20 -18.62 3.14
N ARG A 22 -0.86 -18.71 3.05
CA ARG A 22 0.07 -17.87 3.84
C ARG A 22 0.04 -16.41 3.44
N ALA A 23 -0.53 -16.05 2.27
CA ALA A 23 -0.81 -14.66 1.93
C ALA A 23 -1.68 -13.95 3.00
N ALA A 24 -2.43 -14.70 3.82
CA ALA A 24 -3.16 -14.17 4.97
C ALA A 24 -2.27 -13.39 5.96
N TYR A 25 -0.97 -13.72 6.08
CA TYR A 25 -0.04 -12.94 6.91
C TYR A 25 0.15 -11.52 6.35
N GLN A 26 0.29 -11.38 5.03
CA GLN A 26 0.38 -10.08 4.37
C GLN A 26 -0.93 -9.29 4.56
N VAL A 27 -2.08 -9.96 4.52
CA VAL A 27 -3.38 -9.34 4.82
C VAL A 27 -3.43 -8.81 6.26
N GLY A 28 -2.92 -9.57 7.23
CA GLY A 28 -2.81 -9.13 8.63
C GLY A 28 -1.96 -7.86 8.77
N VAL A 29 -0.82 -7.81 8.09
CA VAL A 29 0.04 -6.62 8.04
C VAL A 29 -0.70 -5.43 7.42
N LEU A 30 -1.38 -5.62 6.30
CA LEU A 30 -2.12 -4.53 5.64
C LEU A 30 -3.26 -3.99 6.51
N LYS A 31 -3.92 -4.84 7.30
CA LYS A 31 -4.93 -4.41 8.29
C LYS A 31 -4.30 -3.52 9.36
N ALA A 32 -3.17 -3.93 9.95
CA ALA A 32 -2.47 -3.11 10.94
C ALA A 32 -1.96 -1.79 10.33
N VAL A 33 -1.41 -1.81 9.11
CA VAL A 33 -0.99 -0.58 8.41
C VAL A 33 -2.18 0.36 8.21
N ARG A 34 -3.35 -0.16 7.80
CA ARG A 34 -4.57 0.64 7.65
C ARG A 34 -4.93 1.36 8.95
N GLU A 35 -4.89 0.68 10.09
CA GLU A 35 -5.22 1.26 11.40
C GLU A 35 -4.26 2.39 11.82
N LEU A 36 -3.02 2.36 11.34
CA LEU A 36 -2.00 3.38 11.63
C LEU A 36 -2.07 4.61 10.70
N LEU A 37 -2.78 4.52 9.57
CA LEU A 37 -2.83 5.62 8.60
C LEU A 37 -3.78 6.73 9.06
N PRO A 38 -3.42 8.02 8.86
CA PRO A 38 -4.28 9.15 9.21
C PRO A 38 -5.54 9.26 8.32
N ARG A 39 -5.54 8.58 7.16
CA ARG A 39 -6.65 8.51 6.19
C ARG A 39 -6.76 7.08 5.67
N PRO A 40 -7.27 6.13 6.47
CA PRO A 40 -7.28 4.70 6.15
C PRO A 40 -8.11 4.35 4.90
N GLU A 41 -9.01 5.22 4.48
CA GLU A 41 -9.79 5.12 3.25
C GLU A 41 -8.96 5.38 1.99
N LYS A 42 -7.80 6.04 2.10
CA LYS A 42 -6.90 6.31 0.97
C LYS A 42 -5.76 5.30 0.95
N ASN A 43 -5.60 4.61 -0.17
CA ASN A 43 -4.44 3.76 -0.40
C ASN A 43 -3.17 4.64 -0.57
N PRO A 44 -2.14 4.49 0.29
CA PRO A 44 -0.90 5.27 0.19
C PRO A 44 0.06 4.76 -0.91
N PHE A 45 -0.24 3.60 -1.51
CA PHE A 45 0.57 2.93 -2.54
C PHE A 45 -0.09 3.03 -3.92
N PRO A 46 0.25 4.03 -4.74
CA PRO A 46 -0.31 4.16 -6.08
C PRO A 46 0.18 3.11 -7.07
N ILE A 47 1.27 2.40 -6.74
CA ILE A 47 1.76 1.26 -7.53
C ILE A 47 1.52 0.01 -6.70
N VAL A 48 0.76 -0.93 -7.26
CA VAL A 48 0.51 -2.24 -6.63
C VAL A 48 0.88 -3.32 -7.61
N CYS A 49 1.73 -4.25 -7.19
CA CYS A 49 2.00 -5.46 -7.93
C CYS A 49 1.81 -6.68 -7.03
N GLY A 50 1.45 -7.80 -7.64
CA GLY A 50 1.34 -9.04 -6.92
C GLY A 50 1.47 -10.23 -7.83
N THR A 51 1.85 -11.35 -7.25
CA THR A 51 1.77 -12.67 -7.87
C THR A 51 0.61 -13.46 -7.25
N SER A 52 0.24 -14.60 -7.82
CA SER A 52 -0.87 -15.42 -7.31
C SER A 52 -0.75 -15.73 -5.81
N ALA A 53 -1.89 -15.90 -5.15
CA ALA A 53 -2.01 -16.07 -3.70
C ALA A 53 -1.16 -17.21 -3.19
#